data_AF-A0A0R1QXV6-F1
#
_entry.id   AF-A0A0R1QXV6-F1
#
_cell.length_a   1.000
_cell.length_b   1.000
_cell.length_c   1.000
_cell.angle_alpha   90.00
_cell.angle_beta   90.00
_cell.angle_gamma   90.00
#
_symmetry.space_group_name_H-M   'P 1'
#
loop_
_entity.id
_entity.type
_entity.pdbx_description
1 polymer ?
#
loop_
_entity_poly.entity_id
_entity_poly.type
_entity_poly.pdbx_seq_one_letter_code
_entity_poly.pdbx_strand_id
1 'polypeptide(L)'
;MIDISFTVGGIIGALVFSKQHKYWNSPRIYPYLLAGQAIMLILLGVNAILPHELVNVIYIAVIWIGYGVLNSISSVIYFSIIQISANSKNIGLIVGSVLTIFSIANPVAALMSAPLVRVASISEIVIVLGIIMLIASIPVFSLKFRKELNKYGRTEI
;
A
#
# COMPACT_ATOMS: atom_id res chain seq x y z
N MET A 1 -7.95 7.87 -16.52
CA MET A 1 -7.73 8.88 -15.45
C MET A 1 -7.24 8.24 -14.16
N ILE A 2 -7.85 7.14 -13.72
CA ILE A 2 -7.47 6.40 -12.51
C ILE A 2 -6.04 5.86 -12.59
N ASP A 3 -5.68 5.12 -13.65
CA ASP A 3 -4.33 4.55 -13.82
C ASP A 3 -3.26 5.63 -13.79
N ILE A 4 -3.50 6.74 -14.50
CA ILE A 4 -2.61 7.91 -14.54
C ILE A 4 -2.46 8.52 -13.13
N SER A 5 -3.56 8.66 -12.39
CA SER A 5 -3.54 9.25 -11.03
C SER A 5 -2.73 8.37 -10.07
N PHE A 6 -2.94 7.05 -10.13
CA PHE A 6 -2.18 6.09 -9.35
C PHE A 6 -0.69 6.10 -9.72
N THR A 7 -0.35 6.08 -11.01
CA THR A 7 1.04 6.15 -11.48
C THR A 7 1.72 7.45 -11.07
N VAL A 8 1.04 8.59 -11.24
CA VAL A 8 1.54 9.91 -10.82
C VAL A 8 1.79 9.93 -9.31
N GLY A 9 0.84 9.44 -8.51
CA GLY A 9 1.01 9.28 -7.07
C GLY A 9 2.23 8.41 -6.72
N GLY A 10 2.40 7.29 -7.43
CA GLY A 10 3.54 6.39 -7.24
C GLY A 10 4.89 7.06 -7.51
N ILE A 11 4.99 7.82 -8.61
CA ILE A 11 6.20 8.59 -8.97
C ILE A 11 6.47 9.67 -7.92
N ILE A 12 5.46 10.44 -7.52
CA ILE A 12 5.59 11.46 -6.48
C ILE A 12 6.06 10.83 -5.17
N GLY A 13 5.46 9.71 -4.75
CA GLY A 13 5.86 9.00 -3.54
C GLY A 13 7.32 8.53 -3.57
N ALA A 14 7.77 7.98 -4.69
CA ALA A 14 9.15 7.56 -4.87
C ALA A 14 10.13 8.74 -4.82
N LEU A 15 9.79 9.85 -5.48
CA LEU A 15 10.60 11.08 -5.46
C LEU A 15 10.67 11.71 -4.06
N VAL A 16 9.54 11.77 -3.35
CA VAL A 16 9.46 12.28 -1.98
C VAL A 16 10.33 11.43 -1.05
N PHE A 17 10.23 10.11 -1.14
CA PHE A 17 11.06 9.20 -0.35
C PHE A 17 12.55 9.39 -0.66
N SER A 18 12.92 9.45 -1.94
CA SER A 18 14.30 9.65 -2.37
C SER A 18 14.89 10.95 -1.83
N LYS A 19 14.15 12.06 -1.92
CA LYS A 19 14.62 13.38 -1.46
C LYS A 19 14.61 13.55 0.05
N GLN A 20 13.67 12.92 0.74
CA GLN A 20 13.49 13.04 2.19
C GLN A 20 13.82 11.75 2.94
N HIS A 21 14.72 10.94 2.38
CA HIS A 21 15.08 9.62 2.90
C HIS A 21 15.42 9.65 4.40
N LYS A 22 16.08 10.69 4.92
CA LYS A 22 16.37 10.81 6.37
C LYS A 22 15.12 10.88 7.27
N TYR A 23 14.01 11.44 6.78
CA TYR A 23 12.77 11.58 7.55
C TYR A 23 11.83 10.38 7.37
N TRP A 24 11.80 9.81 6.16
CA TRP A 24 10.89 8.71 5.81
C TRP A 24 11.50 7.32 5.98
N ASN A 25 12.82 7.21 6.13
CA ASN A 25 13.50 5.93 6.41
C ASN A 25 13.40 5.55 7.90
N SER A 26 12.19 5.58 8.43
CA SER A 26 11.89 5.08 9.76
C SER A 26 10.98 3.88 9.63
N PRO A 27 11.42 2.68 10.02
CA PRO A 27 10.55 1.50 10.06
C PRO A 27 9.28 1.72 10.90
N ARG A 28 9.26 2.75 11.76
CA ARG A 28 8.11 3.15 12.58
C ARG A 28 6.97 3.76 11.77
N ILE A 29 7.23 4.34 10.59
CA ILE A 29 6.17 4.95 9.77
C ILE A 29 5.42 3.91 8.93
N TYR A 30 6.02 2.75 8.70
CA TYR A 30 5.47 1.67 7.87
C TYR A 30 4.03 1.26 8.24
N PRO A 31 3.66 1.03 9.52
CA PRO A 31 2.28 0.70 9.88
C PRO A 31 1.28 1.81 9.53
N TYR A 32 1.70 3.07 9.68
CA TYR A 32 0.85 4.22 9.38
C TYR A 32 0.64 4.40 7.87
N LEU A 33 1.65 4.06 7.05
CA LEU A 33 1.51 4.05 5.59
C LEU A 33 0.51 3.00 5.13
N LEU A 34 0.56 1.79 5.69
CA LEU A 34 -0.39 0.72 5.39
C LEU A 34 -1.82 1.09 5.81
N ALA A 35 -1.99 1.62 7.02
CA ALA A 35 -3.29 2.11 7.48
C ALA A 35 -3.80 3.26 6.61
N GLY A 36 -2.94 4.19 6.21
CA GLY A 36 -3.28 5.28 5.32
C GLY A 36 -3.76 4.81 3.95
N GLN A 37 -3.11 3.80 3.37
CA GLN A 37 -3.56 3.18 2.10
C GLN A 37 -4.96 2.57 2.24
N ALA A 38 -5.20 1.84 3.34
CA ALA A 38 -6.51 1.26 3.61
C ALA A 38 -7.60 2.34 3.76
N ILE A 39 -7.28 3.43 4.47
CA ILE A 39 -8.18 4.59 4.62
C ILE A 39 -8.49 5.22 3.26
N MET A 40 -7.49 5.39 2.39
CA MET A 40 -7.73 5.91 1.03
C MET A 40 -8.70 5.04 0.24
N LEU A 41 -8.60 3.70 0.34
CA LEU A 41 -9.56 2.79 -0.30
C LEU A 41 -10.97 2.90 0.29
N ILE A 42 -11.09 3.02 1.62
CA ILE A 42 -12.41 3.23 2.25
C ILE A 42 -13.02 4.54 1.77
N LEU A 43 -12.24 5.63 1.73
CA LEU A 43 -12.69 6.92 1.20
C LEU A 43 -13.10 6.84 -0.28
N LEU A 44 -12.39 6.04 -1.08
CA LEU A 44 -12.73 5.80 -2.47
C LEU A 44 -14.12 5.15 -2.59
N GLY A 45 -14.36 4.08 -1.82
CA GLY A 45 -15.63 3.38 -1.85
C GLY A 45 -16.78 4.23 -1.31
N VAL A 46 -16.56 5.06 -0.29
CA VAL A 46 -17.55 6.03 0.21
C VAL A 46 -17.87 7.10 -0.85
N ASN A 47 -16.85 7.64 -1.52
CA ASN A 47 -17.06 8.65 -2.57
C ASN A 47 -17.81 8.06 -3.77
N ALA A 48 -17.60 6.78 -4.09
CA ALA A 48 -18.31 6.09 -5.16
C ALA A 48 -19.83 5.92 -4.92
N ILE A 49 -20.34 6.23 -3.72
CA ILE A 49 -21.79 6.28 -3.43
C ILE A 49 -22.40 7.61 -3.88
N LEU A 50 -21.59 8.67 -3.96
CA LEU A 50 -22.06 10.00 -4.32
C LEU A 50 -22.29 10.12 -5.84
N PRO A 51 -23.25 10.97 -6.27
CA PRO A 51 -23.51 11.21 -7.69
C PRO A 51 -22.25 11.67 -8.44
N HIS A 52 -22.09 11.25 -9.69
CA HIS A 52 -20.88 11.52 -10.48
C HIS A 52 -20.83 12.95 -11.01
N GLU A 53 -20.60 13.89 -10.11
CA GLU A 53 -20.30 15.28 -10.42
C GLU A 53 -18.78 15.47 -10.65
N LEU A 54 -18.41 16.53 -11.38
CA LEU A 54 -17.02 16.87 -11.67
C LEU A 54 -16.16 16.93 -10.38
N VAL A 55 -16.74 17.42 -9.29
CA VAL A 55 -16.08 17.51 -7.98
C VAL A 55 -15.72 16.11 -7.44
N ASN A 56 -16.59 15.12 -7.60
CA ASN A 56 -16.34 13.76 -7.15
C ASN A 56 -15.27 13.06 -7.99
N VAL A 57 -15.24 13.31 -9.31
CA VAL A 57 -14.18 12.81 -10.18
C VAL A 57 -12.80 13.34 -9.77
N ILE A 58 -12.72 14.63 -9.42
CA ILE A 58 -11.48 15.24 -8.89
C ILE A 58 -11.10 14.60 -7.56
N TYR A 59 -12.06 14.37 -6.66
CA TYR A 59 -11.81 13.75 -5.38
C TYR A 59 -11.29 12.30 -5.52
N ILE A 60 -11.87 11.52 -6.43
CA ILE A 60 -11.39 10.17 -6.80
C ILE A 60 -9.93 10.24 -7.27
N ALA A 61 -9.58 11.19 -8.13
CA ALA A 61 -8.21 11.35 -8.60
C ALA A 61 -7.24 11.67 -7.46
N VAL A 62 -7.62 12.57 -6.54
CA VAL A 62 -6.81 12.91 -5.36
C VAL A 62 -6.63 11.70 -4.45
N ILE A 63 -7.66 10.89 -4.22
CA ILE A 63 -7.57 9.66 -3.43
C ILE A 63 -6.59 8.68 -4.07
N TRP A 64 -6.66 8.47 -5.39
CA TRP A 64 -5.74 7.58 -6.10
C TRP A 64 -4.30 8.06 -6.07
N ILE A 65 -4.07 9.37 -6.16
CA ILE A 65 -2.73 9.97 -5.97
C ILE A 65 -2.24 9.69 -4.55
N GLY A 66 -3.05 9.96 -3.53
CA GLY A 66 -2.72 9.72 -2.13
C GLY A 66 -2.39 8.25 -1.86
N TYR A 67 -3.22 7.34 -2.36
CA TYR A 67 -2.97 5.90 -2.31
C TYR A 67 -1.66 5.53 -2.99
N GLY A 68 -1.40 6.03 -4.21
CA GLY A 68 -0.16 5.79 -4.95
C GLY A 68 1.09 6.26 -4.21
N VAL A 69 1.04 7.45 -3.60
CA VAL A 69 2.14 7.99 -2.78
C VAL A 69 2.43 7.09 -1.59
N LEU A 70 1.40 6.76 -0.81
CA LEU A 70 1.56 5.93 0.40
C LEU A 70 2.04 4.52 0.06
N ASN A 71 1.49 3.92 -1.01
CA ASN A 71 1.89 2.61 -1.49
C ASN A 71 3.36 2.59 -1.92
N SER A 72 3.80 3.59 -2.70
CA SER A 72 5.18 3.69 -3.18
C SER A 72 6.18 3.80 -2.02
N ILE A 73 5.94 4.71 -1.07
CA ILE A 73 6.78 4.87 0.13
C ILE A 73 6.81 3.57 0.94
N SER A 74 5.65 2.94 1.13
CA SER A 74 5.51 1.68 1.88
C SER A 74 6.29 0.55 1.22
N SER A 75 6.19 0.39 -0.09
CA SER A 75 6.93 -0.64 -0.85
C SER A 75 8.43 -0.46 -0.71
N VAL A 76 8.95 0.77 -0.83
CA VAL A 76 10.38 1.03 -0.68
C VAL A 76 10.87 0.62 0.71
N ILE A 77 10.20 1.08 1.77
CA ILE A 77 10.57 0.73 3.16
C ILE A 77 10.54 -0.79 3.36
N TYR A 78 9.48 -1.46 2.89
CA TYR A 78 9.34 -2.90 3.02
C TYR A 78 10.47 -3.68 2.32
N PHE A 79 10.78 -3.34 1.07
CA PHE A 79 11.87 -3.98 0.33
C PHE A 79 13.23 -3.69 0.94
N SER A 80 13.48 -2.48 1.45
CA SER A 80 14.72 -2.16 2.17
C SER A 80 14.87 -3.03 3.42
N ILE A 81 13.82 -3.20 4.22
CA ILE A 81 13.85 -4.06 5.42
C ILE A 81 14.17 -5.50 5.04
N ILE A 82 13.51 -6.04 4.00
CA ILE A 82 13.76 -7.41 3.53
C ILE A 82 15.21 -7.58 3.10
N GLN A 83 15.73 -6.65 2.30
CA GLN A 83 17.10 -6.70 1.80
C GLN A 83 18.13 -6.65 2.92
N ILE A 84 17.92 -5.81 3.94
CA ILE A 84 18.82 -5.70 5.11
C ILE A 84 18.70 -6.94 6.02
N SER A 85 17.50 -7.53 6.15
CA SER A 85 17.28 -8.72 6.99
C SER A 85 17.78 -10.02 6.37
N ALA A 86 17.98 -10.04 5.05
CA ALA A 86 18.37 -11.22 4.30
C ALA A 86 19.88 -11.47 4.38
N ASN A 87 20.28 -12.73 4.57
CA ASN A 87 21.66 -13.12 4.36
C ASN A 87 22.01 -12.98 2.87
N SER A 88 23.18 -12.41 2.56
CA SER A 88 23.70 -12.19 1.21
C SER A 88 23.58 -13.42 0.27
N LYS A 89 23.69 -14.63 0.82
CA LYS A 89 23.55 -15.89 0.05
C LYS A 89 22.13 -16.19 -0.41
N ASN A 90 21.11 -15.71 0.30
CA ASN A 90 19.70 -16.05 0.08
C ASN A 90 18.84 -14.83 -0.31
N ILE A 91 19.44 -13.64 -0.46
CA ILE A 91 18.69 -12.40 -0.73
C ILE A 91 17.83 -12.51 -1.98
N GLY A 92 18.34 -13.10 -3.06
CA GLY A 92 17.57 -13.33 -4.29
C GLY A 92 16.35 -14.24 -4.08
N LEU A 93 16.50 -15.30 -3.27
CA LEU A 93 15.42 -16.23 -2.95
C LEU A 93 14.35 -15.58 -2.06
N ILE A 94 14.76 -14.76 -1.10
CA ILE A 94 13.85 -14.05 -0.19
C ILE A 94 13.07 -12.98 -0.97
N VAL A 95 13.77 -12.15 -1.76
CA VAL A 95 13.13 -11.12 -2.60
C VAL A 95 12.21 -11.75 -3.64
N GLY A 96 12.64 -12.83 -4.30
CA GLY A 96 11.82 -13.58 -5.27
C GLY A 96 10.56 -14.16 -4.65
N SER A 97 10.66 -14.75 -3.45
CA SER A 97 9.50 -15.26 -2.71
C SER A 97 8.50 -14.16 -2.37
N VAL A 98 8.97 -13.00 -1.91
CA VAL A 98 8.12 -11.84 -1.59
C VAL A 98 7.42 -11.30 -2.84
N LEU A 99 8.15 -11.14 -3.94
CA LEU A 99 7.56 -10.72 -5.22
C LEU A 99 6.52 -11.71 -5.73
N THR A 100 6.75 -13.01 -5.51
CA THR A 100 5.78 -14.05 -5.86
C THR A 100 4.51 -13.91 -5.04
N ILE A 101 4.61 -13.66 -3.73
CA ILE A 101 3.44 -13.40 -2.85
C ILE A 101 2.64 -12.20 -3.36
N PHE A 102 3.30 -11.08 -3.69
CA PHE A 102 2.60 -9.92 -4.28
C PHE A 102 1.95 -10.26 -5.62
N SER A 103 2.61 -11.07 -6.45
CA SER A 103 2.11 -11.42 -7.77
C SER A 103 0.91 -12.36 -7.72
N ILE A 104 0.77 -13.19 -6.68
CA ILE A 104 -0.42 -14.06 -6.48
C ILE A 104 -1.71 -13.23 -6.35
N ALA A 105 -1.62 -12.02 -5.81
CA ALA A 105 -2.78 -11.14 -5.68
C ALA A 105 -3.41 -10.81 -7.06
N ASN A 106 -2.62 -10.74 -8.13
CA ASN A 106 -3.11 -10.36 -9.46
C ASN A 106 -4.03 -11.45 -10.08
N PRO A 107 -3.63 -12.73 -10.19
CA PRO A 107 -4.54 -13.80 -10.61
C PRO A 107 -5.76 -13.96 -9.71
N VAL A 108 -5.60 -13.83 -8.39
CA VAL A 108 -6.73 -13.91 -7.46
C VAL A 108 -7.72 -12.77 -7.71
N ALA A 109 -7.25 -11.54 -7.89
CA ALA A 109 -8.09 -10.40 -8.22
C ALA A 109 -8.82 -10.61 -9.56
N ALA A 110 -8.13 -11.13 -10.58
CA ALA A 110 -8.74 -11.43 -11.87
C ALA A 110 -9.89 -12.45 -11.74
N LEU A 111 -9.66 -13.56 -11.02
CA LEU A 111 -10.68 -14.60 -10.78
C LEU A 111 -11.88 -14.08 -9.98
N MET A 112 -11.62 -13.20 -9.01
CA MET A 112 -12.65 -12.67 -8.11
C MET A 112 -13.40 -11.45 -8.66
N SER A 113 -12.85 -10.76 -9.66
CA SER A 113 -13.43 -9.53 -10.21
C SER A 113 -14.87 -9.68 -10.70
N ALA A 114 -15.17 -10.72 -11.50
CA ALA A 114 -16.50 -10.94 -12.04
C ALA A 114 -17.52 -11.45 -11.00
N PRO A 115 -17.18 -12.42 -10.11
CA PRO A 115 -18.07 -12.83 -9.02
C PRO A 115 -18.39 -11.69 -8.06
N LEU A 116 -17.40 -10.89 -7.66
CA LEU A 116 -17.59 -9.83 -6.65
C LEU A 116 -18.66 -8.83 -7.09
N VAL A 117 -18.61 -8.36 -8.34
CA VAL A 117 -19.58 -7.36 -8.88
C VAL A 117 -21.02 -7.90 -8.96
N ARG A 118 -21.23 -9.22 -8.86
CA ARG A 118 -22.57 -9.83 -8.83
C ARG A 118 -23.18 -9.92 -7.43
N VAL A 119 -22.36 -9.82 -6.38
CA VAL A 119 -22.78 -10.05 -4.99
C VAL A 119 -23.10 -8.74 -4.26
N ALA A 120 -22.41 -7.66 -4.61
CA ALA A 120 -22.59 -6.35 -3.99
C ALA A 120 -22.25 -5.24 -4.99
N SER A 121 -22.61 -4.00 -4.65
CA SER A 121 -22.18 -2.86 -5.45
C SER A 121 -20.65 -2.68 -5.35
N ILE A 122 -20.05 -2.10 -6.39
CA ILE A 122 -18.60 -1.84 -6.43
C ILE A 122 -18.16 -1.01 -5.22
N SER A 123 -18.95 -0.02 -4.83
CA SER A 123 -18.70 0.84 -3.67
C SER A 123 -18.62 0.04 -2.36
N GLU A 124 -19.58 -0.86 -2.12
CA GLU A 124 -19.58 -1.73 -0.93
C GLU A 124 -18.38 -2.67 -0.92
N ILE A 125 -18.05 -3.27 -2.07
CA ILE A 125 -16.90 -4.17 -2.21
C ILE A 125 -15.60 -3.45 -1.85
N VAL A 126 -15.39 -2.25 -2.40
CA VAL A 126 -14.19 -1.45 -2.14
C VAL A 126 -14.09 -1.05 -0.67
N ILE A 127 -15.21 -0.66 -0.04
CA ILE A 127 -15.25 -0.36 1.40
C ILE A 127 -14.86 -1.59 2.23
N VAL A 128 -15.47 -2.74 1.95
CA VAL A 128 -15.19 -3.99 2.68
C VAL A 128 -13.73 -4.41 2.52
N LEU A 129 -13.18 -4.36 1.31
CA LEU A 129 -11.77 -4.67 1.07
C LEU A 129 -10.84 -3.67 1.78
N GLY A 130 -11.18 -2.39 1.80
CA GLY A 130 -10.46 -1.36 2.55
C GLY A 130 -10.46 -1.64 4.06
N ILE A 131 -11.60 -2.05 4.62
CA ILE A 131 -11.72 -2.45 6.04
C ILE A 131 -10.88 -3.71 6.32
N ILE A 132 -10.93 -4.71 5.46
CA ILE A 132 -10.10 -5.93 5.59
C ILE A 132 -8.61 -5.56 5.57
N MET A 133 -8.19 -4.68 4.66
CA MET A 133 -6.82 -4.18 4.59
C MET A 133 -6.43 -3.42 5.87
N LEU A 134 -7.35 -2.61 6.42
CA LEU A 134 -7.12 -1.89 7.67
C LEU A 134 -6.94 -2.85 8.84
N ILE A 135 -7.79 -3.87 8.96
CA ILE A 135 -7.69 -4.90 9.99
C ILE A 135 -6.39 -5.69 9.83
N ALA A 136 -6.03 -6.07 8.61
CA ALA A 136 -4.78 -6.76 8.29
C ALA A 136 -3.53 -5.94 8.61
N SER A 137 -3.65 -4.61 8.69
CA SER A 137 -2.55 -3.73 9.10
C SER A 137 -2.31 -3.73 10.63
N ILE A 138 -3.30 -4.10 11.46
CA ILE A 138 -3.20 -4.05 12.93
C ILE A 138 -2.01 -4.87 13.49
N PRO A 139 -1.74 -6.11 13.04
CA PRO A 139 -0.57 -6.87 13.52
C PRO A 139 0.77 -6.15 13.30
N VAL A 140 0.86 -5.32 12.26
CA VAL A 140 2.05 -4.51 11.93
C VAL A 140 2.30 -3.42 12.99
N PHE A 141 1.26 -2.99 13.73
CA PHE A 141 1.41 -2.07 14.86
C PHE A 141 1.98 -2.74 16.11
N SER A 142 2.04 -4.07 16.18
CA SER A 142 2.48 -4.79 17.38
C SER A 142 3.92 -4.44 17.80
N LEU A 143 4.16 -4.40 19.11
CA LEU A 143 5.50 -4.13 19.66
C LEU A 143 6.55 -5.15 19.20
N LYS A 144 6.16 -6.41 18.96
CA LYS A 144 7.06 -7.44 18.42
C LYS A 144 7.50 -7.08 17.00
N PHE A 145 6.55 -6.75 16.13
CA PHE A 145 6.86 -6.36 14.75
C PHE A 145 7.66 -5.06 14.70
N ARG A 146 7.30 -4.05 15.52
CA ARG A 146 8.07 -2.80 15.65
C ARG A 146 9.49 -3.02 16.17
N LYS A 147 9.71 -3.94 17.11
CA LYS A 147 11.06 -4.29 17.60
C LYS A 147 11.88 -4.94 16.50
N GLU A 148 11.30 -5.83 15.73
CA GLU A 148 11.96 -6.49 14.60
C GLU A 148 12.32 -5.48 13.51
N LEU A 149 11.36 -4.64 13.10
CA LEU A 149 11.56 -3.50 12.20
C LEU A 149 12.70 -2.55 12.64
N ASN A 150 12.73 -2.18 13.93
CA ASN A 150 13.72 -1.25 14.45
C ASN A 150 15.15 -1.83 14.48
N LYS A 151 15.32 -3.16 14.46
CA LYS A 151 16.66 -3.77 14.33
C LYS A 151 17.31 -3.41 13.00
N TYR A 152 16.51 -3.30 11.93
CA TYR A 152 16.99 -3.02 10.58
C TYR A 152 17.00 -1.52 10.24
N GLY A 153 16.40 -0.66 11.08
CA GLY A 153 16.42 0.80 10.91
C GLY A 153 17.60 1.53 11.58
N ARG A 154 18.51 0.80 12.25
CA ARG A 154 19.69 1.38 12.94
C ARG A 154 21.03 1.12 12.25
N THR A 155 21.04 0.47 11.10
CA THR A 155 22.21 0.42 10.24
C THR A 155 22.21 1.68 9.38
N GLU A 156 22.90 2.71 9.88
CA GLU A 156 23.37 3.83 9.07
C GLU A 156 24.11 3.25 7.85
N ILE A 157 23.63 3.63 6.66
CA ILE A 157 24.47 3.74 5.47
C ILE A 157 24.92 5.20 5.43
#